data_AF-A0A968VRD0-F1
#
_entry.id   AF-A0A968VRD0-F1
#
_cell.length_a   1.000
_cell.length_b   1.000
_cell.length_c   1.000
_cell.angle_alpha   90.00
_cell.angle_beta   90.00
_cell.angle_gamma   90.00
#
_symmetry.space_group_name_H-M   'P 1'
#
loop_
_entity.id
_entity.type
_entity.pdbx_description
1 polymer ?
#
loop_
_entity_poly.entity_id
_entity_poly.type
_entity_poly.pdbx_seq_one_letter_code
_entity_poly.pdbx_strand_id
1 'polypeptide(L)'
;MIASILSRLARELRLAEHQVEQTVVLLDAGNTVPFITRYRKEMTGGLDETQIRALAERLEYLRGLEARREEVRVALEQAGHLTPELSAALAKAETLQAIEDIYLPFRPKRRTRAQVAREQGLEPLAGSVARPQ
;
A
#
# COMPACT_ATOMS: atom_id res chain seq x y z
N MET A 1 -8.04 9.70 3.52
CA MET A 1 -6.92 8.75 3.42
C MET A 1 -6.03 9.02 2.20
N ILE A 2 -6.56 9.27 0.99
CA ILE A 2 -5.70 9.65 -0.17
C ILE A 2 -5.17 11.10 -0.06
N ALA A 3 -6.02 12.06 0.35
CA ALA A 3 -5.61 13.45 0.51
C ALA A 3 -4.42 13.63 1.49
N SER A 4 -4.35 12.82 2.56
CA SER A 4 -3.22 12.87 3.50
C SER A 4 -1.92 12.31 2.90
N ILE A 5 -1.99 11.37 1.95
CA ILE A 5 -0.83 10.84 1.25
C ILE A 5 -0.25 11.91 0.32
N LEU A 6 -1.09 12.60 -0.45
CA LEU A 6 -0.65 13.66 -1.38
C LEU A 6 0.05 14.80 -0.64
N SER A 7 -0.58 15.34 0.41
CA SER A 7 0.03 16.43 1.20
C SER A 7 1.31 15.97 1.93
N ARG A 8 1.37 14.71 2.38
CA ARG A 8 2.59 14.14 2.96
C ARG A 8 3.72 14.04 1.93
N LEU A 9 3.43 13.53 0.75
CA LEU A 9 4.39 13.43 -0.36
C LEU A 9 4.90 14.80 -0.79
N ALA A 10 4.01 15.78 -0.95
CA ALA A 10 4.36 17.15 -1.28
C ALA A 10 5.35 17.74 -0.26
N ARG A 11 5.07 17.55 1.03
CA ARG A 11 5.94 18.03 2.11
C ARG A 11 7.30 17.29 2.17
N GLU A 12 7.29 15.96 2.07
CA GLU A 12 8.51 15.14 2.17
C GLU A 12 9.44 15.35 0.97
N LEU A 13 8.87 15.47 -0.24
CA LEU A 13 9.62 15.64 -1.49
C LEU A 13 9.85 17.11 -1.87
N ARG A 14 9.32 18.05 -1.08
CA ARG A 14 9.35 19.50 -1.34
C ARG A 14 8.80 19.85 -2.73
N LEU A 15 7.72 19.20 -3.12
CA LEU A 15 7.00 19.42 -4.38
C LEU A 15 5.69 20.16 -4.10
N ALA A 16 5.17 20.87 -5.09
CA ALA A 16 3.85 21.45 -4.96
C ALA A 16 2.77 20.35 -5.02
N GLU A 17 1.68 20.50 -4.25
CA GLU A 17 0.62 19.50 -4.17
C GLU A 17 0.03 19.16 -5.55
N HIS A 18 -0.13 20.16 -6.42
CA HIS A 18 -0.61 19.94 -7.80
C HIS A 18 0.35 19.06 -8.62
N GLN A 19 1.67 19.22 -8.47
CA GLN A 19 2.66 18.40 -9.18
C GLN A 19 2.58 16.95 -8.72
N VAL A 20 2.40 16.75 -7.40
CA VAL A 20 2.22 15.41 -6.82
C VAL A 20 0.93 14.79 -7.33
N GLU A 21 -0.19 15.49 -7.24
CA GLU A 21 -1.50 15.00 -7.68
C GLU A 21 -1.47 14.57 -9.15
N GLN A 22 -1.01 15.44 -10.05
CA GLN A 22 -0.96 15.13 -11.47
C GLN A 22 -0.03 13.95 -11.77
N THR A 23 1.11 13.86 -11.09
CA THR A 23 2.03 12.73 -11.25
C THR A 23 1.41 11.43 -10.74
N VAL A 24 0.71 11.45 -9.61
CA VAL A 24 0.00 10.30 -9.05
C VAL A 24 -1.08 9.82 -10.01
N VAL A 25 -1.88 10.72 -10.58
CA VAL A 25 -2.90 10.39 -11.59
C VAL A 25 -2.28 9.68 -12.80
N LEU A 26 -1.13 10.15 -13.27
CA LEU A 26 -0.43 9.50 -14.38
C LEU A 26 0.10 8.11 -14.00
N LEU A 27 0.68 7.96 -12.81
CA LEU A 27 1.15 6.66 -12.31
C LEU A 27 0.00 5.67 -12.12
N ASP A 28 -1.14 6.12 -11.60
CA ASP A 28 -2.35 5.31 -11.43
C ASP A 28 -2.98 4.88 -12.75
N ALA A 29 -2.85 5.70 -13.79
CA ALA A 29 -3.23 5.34 -15.15
C ALA A 29 -2.26 4.34 -15.81
N GLY A 30 -1.27 3.83 -15.07
CA GLY A 30 -0.31 2.82 -15.54
C GLY A 30 0.85 3.39 -16.37
N ASN A 31 1.06 4.71 -16.36
CA ASN A 31 2.18 5.30 -17.09
C ASN A 31 3.50 5.03 -16.34
N THR A 32 4.53 4.65 -17.08
CA THR A 32 5.86 4.41 -16.51
C THR A 32 6.63 5.73 -16.31
N VAL A 33 7.58 5.75 -15.37
CA VAL A 33 8.42 6.93 -15.12
C VAL A 33 9.09 7.47 -16.41
N PRO A 34 9.72 6.63 -17.27
CA PRO A 34 10.33 7.11 -18.52
C PRO A 34 9.31 7.67 -19.52
N PHE A 35 8.07 7.18 -19.50
CA PHE A 35 7.01 7.70 -20.35
C PHE A 35 6.55 9.08 -19.86
N ILE A 36 6.37 9.24 -18.55
CA ILE A 36 5.95 10.51 -17.95
C ILE A 36 7.00 11.60 -18.21
N THR A 37 8.28 11.29 -18.00
CA THR A 37 9.38 12.26 -18.18
C THR A 37 9.54 12.72 -19.63
N ARG A 38 9.26 11.84 -20.60
CA ARG A 38 9.38 12.14 -22.03
C ARG A 38 8.15 12.81 -22.63
N TYR A 39 6.96 12.36 -22.26
CA TYR A 39 5.71 12.71 -22.97
C TYR A 39 4.70 13.47 -22.12
N ARG A 40 4.90 13.58 -20.80
CA ARG A 40 3.95 14.19 -19.85
C ARG A 40 4.59 15.22 -18.92
N LYS A 41 5.79 15.72 -19.28
CA LYS A 41 6.56 16.66 -18.47
C LYS A 41 5.79 17.94 -18.13
N GLU A 42 4.98 18.45 -19.05
CA GLU A 42 4.18 19.66 -18.80
C GLU A 42 3.04 19.39 -17.80
N MET A 43 2.44 18.19 -17.82
CA MET A 43 1.36 17.81 -16.92
C MET A 43 1.85 17.65 -15.47
N THR A 44 3.10 17.23 -15.27
CA THR A 44 3.69 17.13 -13.92
C THR A 44 4.22 18.48 -13.41
N GLY A 45 4.10 19.56 -14.17
CA GLY A 45 4.68 20.86 -13.81
C GLY A 45 6.22 20.86 -13.88
N GLY A 46 6.80 20.07 -14.79
CA GLY A 46 8.22 20.10 -15.09
C GLY A 46 9.11 19.17 -14.25
N LEU A 47 8.53 18.22 -13.50
CA LEU A 47 9.32 17.28 -12.69
C LEU A 47 10.32 16.47 -13.52
N ASP A 48 11.51 16.26 -12.98
CA ASP A 48 12.53 15.41 -13.58
C ASP A 48 12.36 13.92 -13.21
N GLU A 49 13.12 13.06 -13.87
CA GLU A 49 13.05 11.61 -13.68
C GLU A 49 13.34 11.16 -12.24
N THR A 50 14.30 11.82 -11.58
CA THR A 50 14.67 11.50 -10.20
C THR A 50 13.52 11.83 -9.27
N GLN A 51 12.89 13.00 -9.46
CA GLN A 51 11.73 13.43 -8.68
C GLN A 51 10.53 12.50 -8.87
N ILE A 52 10.22 12.13 -10.12
CA ILE A 52 9.09 11.24 -10.41
C ILE A 52 9.34 9.83 -9.86
N ARG A 53 10.59 9.33 -9.94
CA ARG A 53 10.96 8.04 -9.33
C ARG A 53 10.81 8.06 -7.81
N ALA A 54 11.37 9.08 -7.14
CA ALA A 54 11.26 9.23 -5.70
C ALA A 54 9.79 9.33 -5.25
N LEU A 55 8.96 10.04 -6.01
CA LEU A 55 7.52 10.11 -5.79
C LEU A 55 6.86 8.74 -5.94
N ALA A 56 7.13 8.00 -7.01
CA ALA A 56 6.54 6.70 -7.25
C ALA A 56 6.88 5.69 -6.14
N GLU A 57 8.16 5.59 -5.77
CA GLU A 57 8.62 4.71 -4.68
C GLU A 57 7.97 5.09 -3.34
N ARG A 58 7.91 6.39 -3.04
CA ARG A 58 7.33 6.85 -1.77
C ARG A 58 5.82 6.69 -1.73
N LEU A 59 5.14 6.91 -2.86
CA LEU A 59 3.70 6.68 -3.01
C LEU A 59 3.37 5.20 -2.75
N GLU A 60 4.12 4.28 -3.35
CA GLU A 60 3.93 2.84 -3.15
C GLU A 60 4.13 2.45 -1.69
N TYR A 61 5.20 2.93 -1.04
CA TYR A 61 5.42 2.70 0.38
C TYR A 61 4.26 3.20 1.25
N LEU A 62 3.77 4.43 1.02
CA LEU A 62 2.68 5.00 1.80
C LEU A 62 1.36 4.26 1.56
N ARG A 63 1.07 3.82 0.34
CA ARG A 63 -0.09 2.97 0.04
C ARG A 63 0.01 1.62 0.72
N GLY A 64 1.19 0.99 0.71
CA GLY A 64 1.44 -0.26 1.43
C GLY A 64 1.24 -0.10 2.94
N LEU A 65 1.67 1.02 3.51
CA LEU A 65 1.45 1.36 4.91
C LEU A 65 -0.05 1.48 5.24
N GLU A 66 -0.82 2.23 4.44
CA GLU A 66 -2.28 2.36 4.63
C GLU A 66 -3.00 1.03 4.45
N ALA A 67 -2.65 0.25 3.43
CA ALA A 67 -3.23 -1.05 3.18
C ALA A 67 -3.00 -1.99 4.38
N ARG A 68 -1.76 -2.03 4.88
CA ARG A 68 -1.42 -2.85 6.04
C ARG A 68 -2.14 -2.39 7.31
N ARG A 69 -2.28 -1.07 7.50
CA ARG A 69 -3.04 -0.51 8.62
C ARG A 69 -4.50 -0.96 8.59
N GLU A 70 -5.12 -0.92 7.41
CA GLU A 70 -6.51 -1.33 7.24
C GLU A 70 -6.68 -2.84 7.43
N GLU A 71 -5.77 -3.67 6.90
CA GLU A 71 -5.77 -5.11 7.17
C GLU A 71 -5.73 -5.43 8.67
N VAL A 72 -4.83 -4.78 9.41
CA VAL A 72 -4.71 -4.96 10.86
C VAL A 72 -5.96 -4.46 11.58
N ARG A 73 -6.50 -3.31 11.18
CA ARG A 73 -7.75 -2.78 11.75
C ARG A 73 -8.90 -3.76 11.58
N VAL A 74 -9.10 -4.28 10.37
CA VAL A 74 -10.14 -5.27 10.07
C VAL A 74 -9.92 -6.54 10.87
N ALA A 75 -8.67 -7.03 10.98
CA ALA A 75 -8.36 -8.21 11.78
C ALA A 75 -8.69 -8.02 13.27
N LEU A 76 -8.39 -6.84 13.84
CA LEU A 76 -8.74 -6.51 15.22
C LEU A 76 -10.26 -6.36 15.41
N GLU A 77 -10.96 -5.77 14.44
CA GLU A 77 -12.40 -5.61 14.46
C GLU A 77 -13.11 -6.97 14.42
N GLN A 78 -12.69 -7.86 13.52
CA GLN A 78 -13.21 -9.22 13.41
C GLN A 78 -12.95 -10.05 14.67
N ALA A 79 -11.82 -9.83 15.36
CA ALA A 79 -11.51 -10.46 16.64
C ALA A 79 -12.24 -9.81 17.83
N GLY A 80 -12.97 -8.71 17.63
CA GLY A 80 -13.65 -7.97 18.70
C GLY A 80 -12.70 -7.21 19.64
N HIS A 81 -11.45 -7.00 19.22
CA HIS A 81 -10.40 -6.34 20.00
C HIS A 81 -10.16 -4.89 19.59
N LEU A 82 -10.89 -4.36 18.59
CA LEU A 82 -10.72 -2.96 18.15
C LEU A 82 -11.25 -1.99 19.21
N THR A 83 -10.35 -1.50 20.07
CA THR A 83 -10.65 -0.42 21.02
C THR A 83 -10.40 0.96 20.39
N PRO A 84 -11.00 2.04 20.93
CA PRO A 84 -10.70 3.40 20.48
C PRO A 84 -9.20 3.74 20.61
N GLU A 85 -8.54 3.22 21.64
CA GLU A 85 -7.10 3.40 21.86
C GLU A 85 -6.27 2.70 20.78
N LEU A 86 -6.62 1.47 20.41
CA LEU A 86 -5.95 0.74 19.33
C LEU A 86 -6.19 1.39 17.96
N SER A 87 -7.41 1.86 17.71
CA SER A 87 -7.72 2.62 16.50
C SER A 87 -6.90 3.90 16.42
N ALA A 88 -6.72 4.62 17.53
CA ALA A 88 -5.90 5.82 17.59
C ALA A 88 -4.40 5.51 17.44
N ALA A 89 -3.93 4.41 18.05
CA ALA A 89 -2.55 3.95 17.92
C ALA A 89 -2.23 3.56 16.48
N LEU A 90 -3.12 2.82 15.81
CA LEU A 90 -3.00 2.49 14.39
C LEU A 90 -2.96 3.74 13.53
N ALA A 91 -3.85 4.71 13.75
CA ALA A 91 -3.86 5.97 13.00
C ALA A 91 -2.57 6.80 13.16
N LYS A 92 -1.91 6.70 14.33
CA LYS A 92 -0.63 7.38 14.60
C LYS A 92 0.60 6.61 14.12
N ALA A 93 0.47 5.32 13.79
CA ALA A 93 1.61 4.50 13.39
C ALA A 93 2.20 4.99 12.05
N GLU A 94 3.44 5.49 12.06
CA GLU A 94 4.08 6.07 10.87
C GLU A 94 4.91 5.06 10.05
N THR A 95 5.12 3.86 10.57
CA THR A 95 5.95 2.81 9.96
C THR A 95 5.25 1.46 9.97
N LEU A 96 5.60 0.60 9.00
CA LEU A 96 5.08 -0.77 8.94
C LEU A 96 5.40 -1.54 10.22
N GLN A 97 6.60 -1.32 10.79
CA GLN A 97 7.01 -1.96 12.02
C GLN A 97 6.15 -1.55 13.22
N ALA A 98 5.76 -0.27 13.33
CA ALA A 98 4.87 0.18 14.39
C ALA A 98 3.47 -0.46 14.26
N ILE A 99 2.97 -0.63 13.04
CA ILE A 99 1.71 -1.35 12.79
C ILE A 99 1.83 -2.82 13.21
N GLU A 100 2.93 -3.48 12.84
CA GLU A 100 3.17 -4.88 13.22
C GLU A 100 3.31 -5.07 14.73
N ASP A 101 3.95 -4.13 15.43
CA ASP A 101 4.09 -4.17 16.89
C ASP A 101 2.73 -4.08 17.60
N ILE A 102 1.84 -3.21 17.11
CA ILE A 102 0.45 -3.11 17.59
C ILE A 102 -0.32 -4.41 17.33
N TYR A 103 -0.09 -5.05 16.18
CA TYR A 103 -0.80 -6.29 15.81
C TYR A 103 -0.23 -7.55 16.49
N LEU A 104 1.04 -7.54 16.90
CA LEU A 104 1.76 -8.70 17.43
C LEU A 104 1.01 -9.45 18.56
N PRO A 105 0.39 -8.78 19.56
CA PRO A 105 -0.32 -9.47 20.64
C PRO A 105 -1.59 -10.19 20.18
N PHE A 106 -2.17 -9.74 19.07
CA PHE A 106 -3.46 -10.21 18.54
C PHE A 106 -3.30 -11.17 17.36
N ARG A 107 -2.05 -11.35 16.89
CA ARG A 107 -1.77 -12.25 15.78
C ARG A 107 -2.17 -13.67 16.19
N PRO A 108 -3.06 -14.35 15.43
CA PRO A 108 -3.46 -15.71 15.75
C PRO A 108 -2.21 -16.59 15.77
N LYS A 109 -2.00 -17.32 16.88
CA LYS A 109 -0.95 -18.33 16.96
C LYS A 109 -1.11 -19.27 15.76
N ARG A 110 -0.04 -19.47 14.98
CA ARG A 110 -0.05 -20.31 13.77
C ARG A 110 -0.73 -21.66 14.09
N ARG A 111 -1.98 -21.82 13.65
CA ARG A 111 -2.57 -23.14 13.48
C ARG A 111 -1.71 -23.86 12.44
N THR A 112 -1.17 -25.01 12.82
CA THR A 112 -0.29 -25.81 11.97
C THR A 112 -1.01 -26.21 10.68
N ARG A 113 -0.25 -26.59 9.64
CA ARG A 113 -0.70 -26.89 8.27
C ARG A 113 -1.96 -27.77 8.15
N ALA A 114 -2.33 -28.53 9.18
CA ALA A 114 -3.52 -29.37 9.22
C ALA A 114 -4.87 -28.60 9.25
N GLN A 115 -4.90 -27.34 9.68
CA GLN A 115 -6.17 -26.59 9.84
C GLN A 115 -6.53 -25.68 8.66
N VAL A 116 -5.55 -25.24 7.86
CA VAL A 116 -5.77 -24.31 6.73
C VAL A 116 -6.45 -24.98 5.53
N ALA A 117 -6.34 -26.31 5.38
CA ALA A 117 -6.93 -27.06 4.27
C ALA A 117 -8.46 -27.17 4.31
N ARG A 118 -9.14 -26.72 5.37
CA ARG A 118 -10.60 -26.82 5.52
C ARG A 118 -11.37 -25.51 5.31
N GLU A 119 -10.73 -24.35 5.32
CA GLU A 119 -11.41 -23.05 5.27
C GLU A 119 -11.21 -22.28 3.95
N GLN A 120 -10.28 -22.68 3.09
CA GLN A 120 -10.17 -22.12 1.74
C GLN A 120 -11.00 -22.95 0.76
N GLY A 121 -12.31 -22.75 0.78
CA GLY A 121 -13.21 -23.02 -0.34
C GLY A 121 -12.98 -22.07 -1.52
N LEU A 122 -11.72 -21.84 -1.89
CA LEU A 122 -11.29 -21.13 -3.09
C LEU A 122 -10.28 -22.04 -3.78
N GLU A 123 -10.85 -22.76 -4.74
CA GLU A 123 -10.23 -23.84 -5.50
C GLU A 123 -8.92 -23.46 -6.21
N PRO A 124 -8.08 -24.47 -6.46
CA PRO A 124 -6.76 -24.32 -7.04
C PRO A 124 -6.82 -23.99 -8.54
N LEU A 125 -6.15 -22.92 -8.99
CA LEU A 125 -5.71 -22.84 -10.38
C LEU A 125 -4.29 -23.43 -10.52
N ALA A 126 -4.15 -24.69 -10.11
CA ALA A 126 -3.07 -25.55 -10.56
C ALA A 126 -3.56 -26.34 -11.78
N GLY A 127 -3.73 -25.63 -12.90
CA GLY A 127 -4.08 -26.21 -14.19
C GLY A 127 -2.83 -26.50 -15.03
N SER A 128 -2.26 -27.68 -14.83
CA SER A 128 -1.75 -28.56 -15.91
C SER A 128 -1.19 -27.92 -17.20
N VAL A 129 0.15 -27.79 -17.27
CA VAL A 129 0.87 -27.98 -18.55
C VAL A 129 1.54 -29.34 -18.52
N ALA A 130 0.74 -30.35 -18.86
CA ALA A 130 1.23 -31.50 -19.58
C ALA A 130 0.35 -31.63 -20.81
N ARG A 131 0.95 -31.57 -22.00
CA ARG A 131 0.73 -32.64 -22.98
C ARG A 131 1.87 -32.68 -24.03
N PRO A 132 2.18 -33.90 -24.51
CA PRO A 132 3.25 -34.18 -25.46
C PRO A 132 2.80 -33.97 -26.90
N GLN A 133 3.77 -33.82 -27.80
CA GLN A 133 3.88 -34.58 -29.06
C GLN A 133 5.36 -34.70 -29.42
#